data_AF-N9UYA6-F1
#
_entry.id   AF-N9UYA6-F1
#
_cell.length_a   1.000
_cell.length_b   1.000
_cell.length_c   1.000
_cell.angle_alpha   90.00
_cell.angle_beta   90.00
_cell.angle_gamma   90.00
#
_symmetry.space_group_name_H-M   'P 1'
#
loop_
_entity.id
_entity.type
_entity.pdbx_description
1 polymer ?
#
loop_
_entity_poly.entity_id
_entity_poly.type
_entity_poly.pdbx_seq_one_letter_code
_entity_poly.pdbx_strand_id
1 'polypeptide(L)'
;MDMYGVYRDVVHTKFKNASIAVDPFHAMKNINAALDKVRIRIMKGRKSDSVDYYLLKNFHWLLLAGEIRENKRKYNKRLRRYINYPQLLELILDISGELKEAYLFKDSYAVFNMTSDYKNADEKFSDFMNKKKDCKNT
;
A
#
# COMPACT_ATOMS: atom_id res chain seq x y z
N MET A 1 20.11 2.73 8.78
CA MET A 1 19.07 1.76 9.19
C MET A 1 18.20 1.52 7.98
N ASP A 2 18.56 0.52 7.18
CA ASP A 2 17.88 0.17 5.94
C ASP A 2 16.61 -0.64 6.27
N MET A 3 15.46 0.00 6.11
CA MET A 3 14.15 -0.58 6.44
C MET A 3 13.71 -1.69 5.46
N TYR A 4 14.46 -1.88 4.37
CA TYR A 4 14.14 -2.80 3.30
C TYR A 4 14.51 -4.25 3.64
N GLY A 5 15.57 -4.48 4.43
CA GLY A 5 16.03 -5.82 4.81
C GLY A 5 14.97 -6.60 5.58
N VAL A 6 14.44 -6.03 6.66
CA VAL A 6 13.43 -6.67 7.51
C VAL A 6 12.15 -6.95 6.72
N TYR A 7 11.75 -6.06 5.82
CA TYR A 7 10.55 -6.23 5.02
C TYR A 7 10.74 -7.30 3.94
N ARG A 8 11.92 -7.33 3.30
CA ARG A 8 12.34 -8.37 2.36
C ARG A 8 12.39 -9.73 3.04
N ASP A 9 12.94 -9.81 4.25
CA ASP A 9 13.02 -11.04 5.02
C ASP A 9 11.63 -11.51 5.46
N VAL A 10 10.73 -10.62 5.90
CA VAL A 10 9.34 -11.03 6.23
C VAL A 10 8.63 -11.59 5.00
N VAL A 11 8.81 -10.98 3.83
CA VAL A 11 8.26 -11.47 2.57
C VAL A 11 8.91 -12.81 2.20
N HIS A 12 10.24 -12.89 2.08
CA HIS A 12 10.90 -14.13 1.68
C HIS A 12 10.71 -15.27 2.70
N THR A 13 10.72 -15.00 4.01
CA THR A 13 10.54 -16.00 5.06
C THR A 13 9.09 -16.48 5.16
N LYS A 14 8.09 -15.62 4.94
CA LYS A 14 6.67 -16.04 4.93
C LYS A 14 6.24 -16.67 3.61
N PHE A 15 6.85 -16.30 2.48
CA PHE A 15 6.45 -16.77 1.15
C PHE A 15 7.33 -17.88 0.58
N LYS A 16 8.46 -18.26 1.19
CA LYS A 16 9.32 -19.38 0.69
C LYS A 16 8.62 -20.74 0.64
N ASN A 17 7.61 -20.94 1.49
CA ASN A 17 6.88 -22.20 1.64
C ASN A 17 5.43 -22.11 1.15
N ALA A 18 5.04 -21.03 0.48
CA ALA A 18 3.68 -20.83 -0.02
C ALA A 18 3.45 -21.54 -1.37
N SER A 19 3.95 -22.77 -1.51
CA SER A 19 3.68 -23.65 -2.66
C SER A 19 2.27 -24.28 -2.58
N ILE A 20 1.49 -24.00 -1.55
CA ILE A 20 0.19 -24.64 -1.32
C ILE A 20 -0.80 -23.60 -0.79
N ALA A 21 -1.67 -23.11 -1.67
CA ALA A 21 -2.97 -22.54 -1.33
C ALA A 21 -3.02 -21.33 -0.37
N VAL A 22 -2.29 -20.24 -0.65
CA VAL A 22 -2.65 -18.96 -0.02
C VAL A 22 -3.88 -18.42 -0.75
N ASP A 23 -5.04 -18.60 -0.12
CA ASP A 23 -6.30 -17.97 -0.55
C ASP A 23 -6.07 -16.47 -0.82
N PRO A 24 -6.38 -15.96 -2.03
CA PRO A 24 -6.26 -14.55 -2.38
C PRO A 24 -6.87 -13.57 -1.37
N PHE A 25 -7.98 -13.96 -0.73
CA PHE A 25 -8.61 -13.15 0.30
C PHE A 25 -7.72 -13.02 1.53
N HIS A 26 -7.09 -14.12 1.96
CA HIS A 26 -6.16 -14.13 3.07
C HIS A 26 -4.86 -13.36 2.75
N ALA A 27 -4.36 -13.48 1.53
CA ALA A 27 -3.20 -12.71 1.07
C ALA A 27 -3.49 -11.21 1.07
N MET A 28 -4.60 -10.78 0.46
CA MET A 28 -5.01 -9.37 0.44
C MET A 28 -5.22 -8.83 1.86
N LYS A 29 -5.83 -9.62 2.74
CA LYS A 29 -6.00 -9.27 4.17
C LYS A 29 -4.66 -9.03 4.85
N ASN A 30 -3.69 -9.91 4.64
CA ASN A 30 -2.35 -9.79 5.22
C ASN A 30 -1.61 -8.56 4.69
N ILE A 31 -1.72 -8.28 3.39
CA ILE A 31 -1.12 -7.11 2.75
C ILE A 31 -1.74 -5.82 3.30
N ASN A 32 -3.07 -5.74 3.38
CA ASN A 32 -3.76 -4.60 3.97
C ASN A 32 -3.35 -4.39 5.43
N ALA A 33 -3.23 -5.46 6.23
CA ALA A 33 -2.75 -5.37 7.61
C ALA A 33 -1.29 -4.90 7.71
N ALA A 34 -0.42 -5.29 6.77
CA ALA A 34 0.96 -4.83 6.72
C ALA A 34 1.06 -3.34 6.36
N LEU A 35 0.33 -2.91 5.32
CA LEU A 35 0.19 -1.50 4.94
C LEU A 35 -0.32 -0.66 6.12
N ASP A 36 -1.29 -1.19 6.87
CA ASP A 36 -1.84 -0.49 8.01
C ASP A 36 -0.84 -0.30 9.16
N LYS A 37 0.00 -1.32 9.41
CA LYS A 37 1.09 -1.22 10.39
C LYS A 37 2.12 -0.17 9.99
N VAL A 38 2.49 -0.10 8.71
CA VAL A 38 3.39 0.95 8.17
C VAL A 38 2.76 2.33 8.41
N ARG A 39 1.50 2.49 8.03
CA ARG A 39 0.71 3.72 8.25
C ARG A 39 0.71 4.15 9.72
N ILE A 40 0.42 3.22 10.64
CA ILE A 40 0.37 3.51 12.09
C ILE A 40 1.76 3.91 12.62
N ARG A 41 2.83 3.22 12.20
CA ARG A 41 4.21 3.55 12.61
C ARG A 41 4.58 4.96 12.16
N ILE A 42 4.30 5.31 10.90
CA ILE A 42 4.56 6.65 10.36
C ILE A 42 3.72 7.69 11.10
N MET A 43 2.43 7.41 11.34
CA MET A 43 1.52 8.31 12.05
C MET A 43 1.98 8.61 13.47
N LYS A 44 2.48 7.61 14.22
CA LYS A 44 3.04 7.79 15.57
C LYS A 44 4.26 8.72 15.61
N GLY A 45 4.98 8.85 14.50
CA GLY A 45 6.10 9.79 14.37
C GLY A 45 5.69 11.23 14.03
N ARG A 46 4.41 11.52 13.83
CA ARG A 46 3.90 12.87 13.49
C ARG A 46 3.31 13.55 14.71
N LYS A 47 3.44 14.88 14.80
CA LYS A 47 2.76 15.66 15.83
C LYS A 47 1.24 15.53 15.68
N SER A 48 0.52 15.36 16.78
CA SER A 48 -0.93 15.15 16.78
C SER A 48 -1.72 16.31 16.16
N ASP A 49 -1.15 17.51 16.19
CA ASP A 49 -1.70 18.74 15.61
C ASP A 49 -1.20 19.03 14.18
N SER A 50 -0.44 18.12 13.56
CA SER A 50 -0.03 18.27 12.16
C SER A 50 -1.15 17.95 11.17
N VAL A 51 -0.95 18.37 9.92
CA VAL A 51 -1.80 17.95 8.79
C VAL A 51 -1.57 16.47 8.48
N ASP A 52 -0.32 16.00 8.49
CA ASP A 52 0.04 14.61 8.23
C ASP A 52 -0.68 13.64 9.17
N TYR A 53 -0.63 13.90 10.48
CA TYR A 53 -1.33 13.07 11.47
C TYR A 53 -2.84 13.06 11.20
N TYR A 54 -3.43 14.21 10.89
CA TYR A 54 -4.85 14.30 10.53
C TYR A 54 -5.19 13.45 9.30
N LEU A 55 -4.38 13.52 8.24
CA LEU A 55 -4.59 12.74 7.02
C LEU A 55 -4.47 11.24 7.28
N LEU A 56 -3.39 10.81 7.94
CA LEU A 56 -3.13 9.40 8.28
C LEU A 56 -4.16 8.81 9.26
N LYS A 57 -4.75 9.64 10.12
CA LYS A 57 -5.77 9.19 11.07
C LYS A 57 -7.14 9.07 10.41
N ASN A 58 -7.59 10.13 9.73
CA ASN A 58 -9.00 10.26 9.31
C ASN A 58 -9.28 9.72 7.91
N PHE A 59 -8.27 9.63 7.04
CA PHE A 59 -8.46 9.25 5.63
C PHE A 59 -7.73 7.97 5.24
N HIS A 60 -7.22 7.21 6.20
CA HIS A 60 -6.48 5.97 5.95
C HIS A 60 -7.25 4.90 5.18
N TRP A 61 -8.58 4.91 5.27
CA TRP A 61 -9.43 3.98 4.51
C TRP A 61 -9.22 4.12 3.00
N LEU A 62 -8.75 5.29 2.52
CA LEU A 62 -8.35 5.50 1.12
C LEU A 62 -7.19 4.59 0.71
N LEU A 63 -6.30 4.22 1.64
CA LEU A 63 -5.19 3.29 1.37
C LEU A 63 -5.67 1.85 1.21
N LEU A 64 -6.79 1.51 1.86
CA LEU A 64 -7.32 0.14 1.95
C LEU A 64 -8.44 -0.14 0.95
N ALA A 65 -9.05 0.91 0.40
CA ALA A 65 -10.07 0.81 -0.63
C ALA A 65 -9.51 0.13 -1.90
N GLY A 66 -10.39 -0.46 -2.70
CA GLY A 66 -10.04 -1.04 -4.00
C GLY A 66 -9.72 0.05 -5.01
N GLU A 67 -10.75 0.54 -5.71
CA GLU A 67 -10.66 1.65 -6.64
C GLU A 67 -11.10 2.96 -5.97
N ILE A 68 -10.27 4.00 -6.00
CA ILE A 68 -10.67 5.35 -5.59
C ILE A 68 -11.24 6.09 -6.79
N ARG A 69 -12.57 6.21 -6.81
CA ARG A 69 -13.28 6.97 -7.83
C ARG A 69 -13.29 8.46 -7.52
N GLU A 70 -13.32 9.26 -8.57
CA GLU A 70 -13.50 10.69 -8.42
C GLU A 70 -14.85 11.01 -7.75
N ASN A 71 -14.83 11.97 -6.84
CA ASN A 71 -16.01 12.45 -6.15
C ASN A 71 -16.08 13.97 -6.15
N LYS A 72 -17.30 14.50 -5.94
CA LYS A 72 -17.51 15.94 -5.75
C LYS A 72 -16.61 16.46 -4.63
N ARG A 73 -15.90 17.56 -4.91
CA ARG A 73 -15.01 18.21 -3.94
C ARG A 73 -15.81 18.68 -2.73
N LYS A 74 -15.27 18.44 -1.54
CA LYS A 74 -15.84 18.90 -0.27
C LYS A 74 -14.83 19.80 0.43
N TYR A 75 -15.31 20.84 1.12
CA TYR A 75 -14.43 21.73 1.88
C TYR A 75 -13.87 20.99 3.09
N ASN A 76 -12.54 20.89 3.18
CA ASN A 76 -11.85 20.29 4.30
C ASN A 76 -11.30 21.39 5.21
N LYS A 77 -11.87 21.55 6.41
CA LYS A 77 -11.51 22.63 7.35
C LYS A 77 -10.04 22.61 7.75
N ARG A 78 -9.44 21.43 7.90
CA ARG A 78 -8.03 21.27 8.29
C ARG A 78 -7.08 21.71 7.19
N LEU A 79 -7.41 21.41 5.93
CA LEU A 79 -6.64 21.79 4.75
C LEU A 79 -7.01 23.19 4.20
N ARG A 80 -8.11 23.78 4.70
CA ARG A 80 -8.68 25.07 4.28
C ARG A 80 -8.95 25.16 2.76
N ARG A 81 -9.30 24.03 2.12
CA ARG A 81 -9.57 23.98 0.68
C ARG A 81 -10.62 22.92 0.32
N TYR A 82 -11.24 23.08 -0.85
CA TYR A 82 -12.06 22.05 -1.47
C TYR A 82 -11.18 20.96 -2.07
N ILE A 83 -11.47 19.70 -1.73
CA ILE A 83 -10.65 18.55 -2.14
C ILE A 83 -11.52 17.32 -2.38
N ASN A 84 -11.10 16.43 -3.28
CA ASN A 84 -11.73 15.13 -3.54
C ASN A 84 -10.85 13.97 -3.00
N TYR A 85 -11.32 12.73 -3.11
CA TYR A 85 -10.67 11.53 -2.60
C TYR A 85 -9.36 11.20 -3.33
N PRO A 86 -9.27 11.29 -4.67
CA PRO A 86 -7.97 11.14 -5.34
C PRO A 86 -6.91 12.12 -4.83
N GLN A 87 -7.27 13.41 -4.70
CA GLN A 87 -6.35 14.42 -4.17
C GLN A 87 -6.00 14.18 -2.69
N LEU A 88 -6.92 13.65 -1.89
CA LEU A 88 -6.62 13.26 -0.51
C LEU A 88 -5.67 12.06 -0.45
N LEU A 89 -5.84 11.08 -1.33
CA LEU A 89 -4.96 9.93 -1.43
C LEU A 89 -3.54 10.37 -1.82
N GLU A 90 -3.40 11.22 -2.84
CA GLU A 90 -2.11 11.79 -3.23
C GLU A 90 -1.40 12.45 -2.05
N LEU A 91 -2.11 13.33 -1.32
CA LEU A 91 -1.55 13.96 -0.13
C LEU A 91 -1.12 12.95 0.95
N ILE A 92 -1.83 11.85 1.13
CA ILE A 92 -1.44 10.80 2.10
C ILE A 92 -0.17 10.10 1.64
N LEU A 93 -0.08 9.74 0.36
CA LEU A 93 1.06 9.03 -0.21
C LEU A 93 2.32 9.90 -0.23
N ASP A 94 2.18 11.22 -0.32
CA ASP A 94 3.30 12.16 -0.29
C ASP A 94 3.90 12.36 1.12
N ILE A 95 3.23 11.89 2.19
CA ILE A 95 3.75 11.98 3.57
C ILE A 95 5.02 11.14 3.76
N SER A 96 5.15 10.03 3.02
CA SER A 96 6.27 9.10 3.15
C SER A 96 6.42 8.23 1.90
N GLY A 97 7.63 8.20 1.34
CA GLY A 97 7.98 7.28 0.26
C GLY A 97 7.74 5.82 0.63
N GLU A 98 7.96 5.45 1.89
CA GLU A 98 7.73 4.10 2.39
C GLU A 98 6.24 3.71 2.37
N LEU A 99 5.37 4.64 2.79
CA LEU A 99 3.92 4.44 2.74
C LEU A 99 3.45 4.30 1.28
N LYS A 100 4.00 5.12 0.39
CA LYS A 100 3.71 5.07 -1.04
C LYS A 100 4.12 3.75 -1.66
N GLU A 101 5.33 3.26 -1.36
CA GLU A 101 5.80 1.95 -1.82
C GLU A 101 4.90 0.81 -1.34
N ALA A 102 4.50 0.82 -0.06
CA ALA A 102 3.61 -0.19 0.50
C ALA A 102 2.22 -0.17 -0.16
N TYR A 103 1.66 1.01 -0.42
CA TYR A 103 0.40 1.16 -1.15
C TYR A 103 0.51 0.64 -2.59
N LEU A 104 1.55 1.03 -3.32
CA LEU A 104 1.77 0.58 -4.70
C LEU A 104 1.98 -0.95 -4.78
N PHE A 105 2.60 -1.56 -3.77
CA PHE A 105 2.72 -3.01 -3.68
C PHE A 105 1.35 -3.67 -3.54
N LYS A 106 0.51 -3.18 -2.61
CA LYS A 106 -0.87 -3.66 -2.45
C LYS A 106 -1.66 -3.56 -3.74
N ASP A 107 -1.56 -2.42 -4.42
CA ASP A 107 -2.30 -2.16 -5.65
C ASP A 107 -1.86 -3.09 -6.77
N SER A 108 -0.55 -3.29 -6.91
CA SER A 108 -0.01 -4.23 -7.87
C SER A 108 -0.42 -5.68 -7.59
N TYR A 109 -0.48 -6.09 -6.31
CA TYR A 109 -0.97 -7.41 -5.93
C TYR A 109 -2.46 -7.58 -6.23
N ALA A 110 -3.27 -6.53 -6.06
CA ALA A 110 -4.68 -6.55 -6.44
C ALA A 110 -4.86 -6.79 -7.95
N VAL A 111 -4.06 -6.11 -8.79
CA VAL A 111 -4.04 -6.31 -10.24
C VAL A 111 -3.58 -7.72 -10.59
N PHE A 112 -2.51 -8.22 -9.95
CA PHE A 112 -2.05 -9.60 -10.13
C PHE A 112 -3.17 -10.59 -9.84
N ASN A 113 -3.85 -10.45 -8.70
CA ASN A 113 -4.92 -11.35 -8.33
C ASN A 113 -6.13 -11.30 -9.29
N MET A 114 -6.42 -10.14 -9.87
CA MET A 114 -7.51 -9.99 -10.85
C MET A 114 -7.18 -10.57 -12.23
N THR A 115 -5.89 -10.66 -12.57
CA THR A 115 -5.40 -11.02 -13.92
C THR A 115 -4.75 -12.40 -14.01
N SER A 116 -4.69 -13.14 -12.89
CA SER A 116 -4.03 -14.43 -12.81
C SER A 116 -5.06 -15.56 -12.77
N ASP A 117 -5.03 -16.42 -13.79
CA ASP A 117 -5.62 -17.76 -13.70
C ASP A 117 -4.69 -18.68 -12.90
N TYR A 118 -5.29 -19.62 -12.15
CA TYR A 118 -4.60 -20.55 -11.24
C TYR A 118 -3.43 -21.32 -11.89
N LYS A 119 -3.43 -21.45 -13.23
CA LYS A 119 -2.41 -22.18 -14.00
C LYS A 119 -1.11 -21.39 -14.26
N ASN A 120 -1.13 -20.05 -14.17
CA ASN A 120 0.00 -19.18 -14.54
C ASN A 120 0.49 -18.30 -13.38
N ALA A 121 0.07 -18.59 -12.15
CA ALA A 121 0.33 -17.73 -11.00
C ALA A 121 1.83 -17.66 -10.63
N ASP A 122 2.56 -18.77 -10.72
CA ASP A 122 3.98 -18.84 -10.32
C ASP A 122 4.90 -18.07 -11.27
N GLU A 123 4.68 -18.18 -12.59
CA GLU A 123 5.44 -17.44 -13.60
C GLU A 123 5.14 -15.93 -13.50
N LYS A 124 3.87 -15.55 -13.41
CA LYS A 124 3.46 -14.13 -13.29
C LYS A 124 3.91 -13.50 -11.97
N PHE A 125 3.97 -14.27 -10.88
CA PHE A 125 4.47 -13.78 -9.59
C PHE A 125 5.98 -13.50 -9.65
N SER A 126 6.73 -14.41 -10.30
CA SER A 126 8.17 -14.26 -10.52
C SER A 126 8.48 -13.01 -11.36
N ASP A 127 7.73 -12.79 -12.43
CA ASP A 127 7.83 -11.59 -13.27
C ASP A 127 7.46 -10.30 -12.52
N PHE A 128 6.38 -10.33 -11.73
CA PHE A 128 5.97 -9.19 -10.92
C PHE A 128 7.06 -8.76 -9.93
N MET A 129 7.70 -9.74 -9.27
CA MET A 129 8.76 -9.50 -8.30
C MET A 129 10.07 -9.05 -8.96
N ASN A 130 10.37 -9.51 -10.18
CA ASN A 130 11.55 -9.08 -10.94
C ASN A 130 11.39 -7.66 -11.49
N LYS A 131 10.21 -7.29 -12.01
CA LYS A 131 9.94 -5.94 -12.55
C LYS A 131 10.09 -4.82 -11.52
N LYS A 132 9.89 -5.12 -10.22
CA LYS A 132 10.12 -4.18 -9.11
C LYS A 132 11.61 -4.01 -8.75
N LYS A 133 12.50 -4.92 -9.15
CA LYS A 133 13.96 -4.79 -8.94
C LYS A 133 14.61 -3.87 -9.98
N ASP A 134 14.17 -3.92 -11.23
CA ASP A 134 14.80 -3.15 -12.31
C ASP A 134 14.54 -1.63 -12.22
N CYS A 135 13.42 -1.21 -11.61
CA CYS A 135 13.13 0.20 -11.34
C CYS A 135 13.96 0.83 -10.20
N LYS A 136 14.86 0.09 -9.54
CA LYS A 136 15.75 0.62 -8.48
C LYS A 136 17.20 0.86 -8.96
N ASN A 137 17.50 0.64 -10.24
CA ASN A 137 18.86 0.77 -10.83
C ASN A 137 19.00 1.91 -11.87
N THR A 138 18.10 2.89 -11.87
CA THR A 138 18.20 4.16 -12.62
C THR A 138 17.72 5.29 -11.74
#